data_AF-A0A955ELP9-F1
#
_entry.id   AF-A0A955ELP9-F1
#
_cell.length_a   1.000
_cell.length_b   1.000
_cell.length_c   1.000
_cell.angle_alpha   90.00
_cell.angle_beta   90.00
_cell.angle_gamma   90.00
#
_symmetry.space_group_name_H-M   'P 1'
#
loop_
_entity.id
_entity.type
_entity.pdbx_description
1 polymer ?
#
loop_
_entity_poly.entity_id
_entity_poly.type
_entity_poly.pdbx_seq_one_letter_code
_entity_poly.pdbx_strand_id
1 'polypeptide(L)'
;IFLLAFIAFQQVSTNRRDTARRADAGRFIAEVANYSGDAGGKIPGQTNALSIANFVNQYISSPWNDPNGSAYVNVAAEADVDVKSEFYFSAGRKCDGNTAVTGGPSDYAIVMGLEKGKSCRSTSQ
;
A
#
# COMPACT_ATOMS: atom_id res chain seq x y z
N ILE A 1 -28.15 -24.71 11.03
CA ILE A 1 -26.93 -25.11 10.28
C ILE A 1 -26.56 -24.10 9.18
N PHE A 2 -27.51 -23.56 8.41
CA PHE A 2 -27.25 -22.52 7.41
C PHE A 2 -26.60 -21.24 7.97
N LEU A 3 -26.96 -20.82 9.18
CA LEU A 3 -26.46 -19.59 9.81
C LEU A 3 -24.93 -19.61 10.06
N LEU A 4 -24.37 -20.78 10.39
CA LEU A 4 -22.93 -20.94 10.57
C LEU A 4 -22.17 -20.90 9.23
N ALA A 5 -22.78 -21.38 8.14
CA ALA A 5 -22.19 -21.35 6.81
C ALA A 5 -22.06 -19.91 6.27
N PHE A 6 -23.03 -19.03 6.54
CA PHE A 6 -22.96 -17.61 6.15
C PHE A 6 -21.88 -16.84 6.91
N ILE A 7 -21.70 -17.11 8.21
CA ILE A 7 -20.64 -16.48 9.03
C ILE A 7 -19.26 -16.91 8.50
N ALA A 8 -19.06 -18.20 8.22
CA ALA A 8 -17.81 -18.70 7.66
C ALA A 8 -17.52 -18.11 6.26
N PHE A 9 -18.53 -17.96 5.41
CA PHE A 9 -18.38 -17.37 4.07
C PHE A 9 -17.95 -15.89 4.12
N GLN A 10 -18.56 -15.09 5.00
CA GLN A 10 -18.17 -13.68 5.18
C GLN A 10 -16.72 -13.55 5.69
N GLN A 11 -16.29 -14.45 6.59
CA GLN A 11 -14.93 -14.45 7.11
C GLN A 11 -13.89 -14.83 6.03
N VAL A 12 -14.21 -15.80 5.16
CA VAL A 12 -13.35 -16.18 4.03
C VAL A 12 -13.25 -15.06 2.99
N SER A 13 -14.34 -14.39 2.69
CA SER A 13 -14.37 -13.26 1.75
C SER A 13 -13.46 -12.11 2.21
N THR A 14 -13.52 -11.77 3.50
CA THR A 14 -12.68 -10.73 4.12
C THR A 14 -11.20 -11.08 4.04
N ASN A 15 -10.84 -12.34 4.35
CA ASN A 15 -9.44 -12.80 4.27
C ASN A 15 -8.89 -12.73 2.84
N ARG A 16 -9.69 -13.07 1.83
CA ARG A 16 -9.27 -13.00 0.42
C ARG A 16 -9.00 -11.55 -0.01
N ARG A 17 -9.84 -10.60 0.43
CA ARG A 17 -9.63 -9.17 0.13
C ARG A 17 -8.38 -8.64 0.82
N ASP A 18 -8.17 -8.94 2.10
CA ASP A 18 -6.96 -8.51 2.81
C ASP A 18 -5.68 -9.09 2.19
N THR A 19 -5.71 -10.35 1.72
CA THR A 19 -4.60 -10.95 0.98
C THR A 19 -4.36 -10.21 -0.34
N ALA A 20 -5.40 -9.83 -1.07
CA ALA A 20 -5.28 -9.05 -2.28
C ALA A 20 -4.65 -7.66 -2.01
N ARG A 21 -5.10 -6.94 -0.98
CA ARG A 21 -4.50 -5.64 -0.57
C ARG A 21 -3.02 -5.75 -0.20
N ARG A 22 -2.63 -6.84 0.46
CA ARG A 22 -1.22 -7.14 0.78
C ARG A 22 -0.39 -7.44 -0.48
N ALA A 23 -0.98 -8.11 -1.46
CA ALA A 23 -0.34 -8.35 -2.75
C ALA A 23 -0.18 -7.04 -3.55
N ASP A 24 -1.19 -6.17 -3.52
CA ASP A 24 -1.14 -4.83 -4.10
C ASP A 24 -0.01 -4.01 -3.48
N ALA A 25 0.15 -4.01 -2.16
CA ALA A 25 1.27 -3.36 -1.47
C ALA A 25 2.64 -3.84 -1.99
N GLY A 26 2.76 -5.15 -2.24
CA GLY A 26 3.96 -5.76 -2.81
C GLY A 26 4.21 -5.30 -4.24
N ARG A 27 3.16 -5.23 -5.06
CA ARG A 27 3.23 -4.67 -6.42
C ARG A 27 3.70 -3.23 -6.40
N PHE A 28 3.16 -2.40 -5.51
CA PHE A 28 3.55 -1.01 -5.37
C PHE A 28 5.04 -0.87 -5.06
N ILE A 29 5.56 -1.64 -4.10
CA ILE A 29 7.00 -1.62 -3.74
C ILE A 29 7.88 -2.03 -4.91
N ALA A 30 7.47 -3.05 -5.67
CA ALA A 30 8.20 -3.50 -6.85
C ALA A 30 8.27 -2.39 -7.90
N GLU A 31 7.17 -1.69 -8.16
CA GLU A 31 7.16 -0.58 -9.10
C GLU A 31 7.95 0.64 -8.59
N VAL A 32 7.98 0.89 -7.28
CA VAL A 32 8.87 1.92 -6.71
C VAL A 32 10.33 1.57 -6.96
N ALA A 33 10.71 0.28 -6.89
CA ALA A 33 12.06 -0.16 -7.20
C ALA A 33 12.40 0.06 -8.68
N ASN A 34 11.47 -0.23 -9.60
CA ASN A 34 11.63 0.06 -11.03
C ASN A 34 11.82 1.56 -11.27
N TYR A 35 10.94 2.40 -10.71
CA TYR A 35 11.05 3.85 -10.80
C TYR A 35 12.36 4.37 -10.22
N SER A 36 12.79 3.85 -9.06
CA SER A 36 14.07 4.22 -8.46
C SER A 36 15.24 3.86 -9.38
N GLY A 37 15.18 2.73 -10.09
CA GLY A 37 16.17 2.36 -11.11
C GLY A 37 16.24 3.39 -12.25
N ASP A 38 15.09 3.82 -12.75
CA ASP A 38 15.01 4.78 -13.88
C ASP A 38 15.33 6.22 -13.48
N ALA A 39 15.00 6.60 -12.24
CA ALA A 39 15.08 7.97 -11.75
C ALA A 39 16.38 8.27 -10.96
N GLY A 40 17.38 7.39 -11.04
CA GLY A 40 18.68 7.58 -10.40
C GLY A 40 18.65 7.48 -8.87
N GLY A 41 17.87 6.54 -8.34
CA GLY A 41 17.73 6.29 -6.90
C GLY A 41 16.68 7.16 -6.19
N LYS A 42 15.92 7.95 -6.94
CA LYS A 42 14.83 8.78 -6.38
C LYS A 42 13.62 7.93 -6.06
N ILE A 43 12.94 8.29 -4.97
CA ILE A 43 11.70 7.64 -4.53
C ILE A 43 10.53 8.59 -4.83
N PRO A 44 9.36 8.09 -5.27
CA PRO A 44 8.20 8.94 -5.51
C PRO A 44 7.84 9.78 -4.27
N GLY A 45 7.40 11.02 -4.49
CA GLY A 45 7.07 11.96 -3.41
C GLY A 45 8.28 12.68 -2.78
N GLN A 46 9.52 12.33 -3.13
CA GLN A 46 10.70 13.13 -2.76
C GLN A 46 10.79 14.41 -3.60
N THR A 47 11.55 15.40 -3.10
CA THR A 47 11.85 16.62 -3.85
C THR A 47 12.53 16.28 -5.18
N ASN A 48 12.04 16.85 -6.28
CA ASN A 48 12.52 16.57 -7.64
C ASN A 48 12.31 15.11 -8.13
N ALA A 49 11.38 14.38 -7.52
CA ALA A 49 10.86 13.09 -7.99
C ALA A 49 9.42 13.25 -8.50
N LEU A 50 8.86 12.18 -9.09
CA LEU A 50 7.45 12.15 -9.46
C LEU A 50 6.58 12.25 -8.20
N SER A 51 5.45 12.96 -8.31
CA SER A 51 4.41 12.86 -7.30
C SER A 51 3.87 11.42 -7.26
N ILE A 52 3.34 11.00 -6.11
CA ILE A 52 2.80 9.64 -5.94
C ILE A 52 1.69 9.37 -6.97
N ALA A 53 0.83 10.35 -7.24
CA ALA A 53 -0.21 10.24 -8.26
C ALA A 53 0.36 10.01 -9.68
N ASN A 54 1.41 10.75 -10.05
CA ASN A 54 2.05 10.57 -11.36
C ASN A 54 2.79 9.24 -11.46
N PHE A 55 3.43 8.81 -10.37
CA PHE A 55 4.05 7.49 -10.30
C PHE A 55 3.03 6.37 -10.52
N VAL A 56 1.90 6.40 -9.81
CA VAL A 56 0.82 5.41 -9.97
C VAL A 56 0.35 5.37 -11.43
N ASN A 57 0.12 6.54 -12.05
CA ASN A 57 -0.33 6.61 -13.44
C ASN A 57 0.68 6.07 -14.45
N GLN A 58 1.99 6.27 -14.22
CA GLN A 58 3.04 5.87 -15.17
C GLN A 58 3.50 4.42 -15.00
N TYR A 59 3.65 3.95 -13.76
CA TYR A 59 4.29 2.67 -13.46
C TYR A 59 3.29 1.55 -13.12
N ILE A 60 2.11 1.86 -12.58
CA ILE A 60 1.18 0.82 -12.15
C ILE A 60 0.21 0.41 -13.28
N SER A 61 0.00 1.27 -14.29
CA SER A 61 -0.67 1.09 -15.61
C SER A 61 -2.02 0.33 -15.72
N SER A 62 -2.49 -0.27 -14.64
CA SER A 62 -3.81 -0.87 -14.43
C SER A 62 -4.53 -0.08 -13.33
N PRO A 63 -5.87 0.08 -13.37
CA PRO A 63 -6.58 0.85 -12.36
C PRO A 63 -6.15 0.39 -10.96
N TRP A 64 -5.52 1.32 -10.23
CA TRP A 64 -5.02 1.10 -8.88
C TRP A 64 -6.22 1.13 -7.94
N ASN A 65 -6.97 0.03 -7.95
CA ASN A 65 -8.24 -0.13 -7.25
C ASN A 65 -8.13 -1.20 -6.18
N ASP A 66 -8.89 -1.01 -5.11
CA ASP A 66 -9.09 -2.00 -4.06
C ASP A 66 -9.89 -3.22 -4.58
N PRO A 67 -9.88 -4.34 -3.86
CA PRO A 67 -10.63 -5.54 -4.25
C PRO A 67 -12.15 -5.37 -4.34
N ASN A 68 -12.71 -4.24 -3.87
CA ASN A 68 -14.11 -3.89 -4.01
C ASN A 68 -14.37 -2.97 -5.22
N GLY A 69 -13.33 -2.62 -5.99
CA GLY A 69 -13.39 -1.81 -7.19
C GLY A 69 -13.24 -0.30 -6.97
N SER A 70 -13.02 0.16 -5.74
CA SER A 70 -12.79 1.57 -5.42
C SER A 70 -11.34 1.96 -5.69
N ALA A 71 -11.08 3.13 -6.27
CA ALA A 71 -9.70 3.58 -6.46
C ALA A 71 -8.98 3.77 -5.12
N TYR A 72 -7.73 3.33 -5.04
CA TYR A 72 -6.87 3.58 -3.89
C TYR A 72 -6.48 5.07 -3.83
N VAL A 73 -6.58 5.65 -2.64
CA VAL A 73 -6.26 7.05 -2.37
C VAL A 73 -5.02 7.13 -1.50
N ASN A 74 -4.05 7.94 -1.92
CA ASN A 74 -2.89 8.23 -1.09
C ASN A 74 -3.26 9.30 -0.05
N VAL A 75 -3.14 8.98 1.23
CA VAL A 75 -3.38 9.91 2.33
C VAL A 75 -2.09 10.58 2.81
N ALA A 76 -2.21 11.78 3.37
CA ALA A 76 -1.06 12.58 3.77
C ALA A 76 -0.39 12.09 5.08
N ALA A 77 -1.15 11.48 5.98
CA ALA A 77 -0.62 10.90 7.21
C ALA A 77 -1.08 9.43 7.38
N GLU A 78 -0.24 8.61 7.99
CA GLU A 78 -0.57 7.21 8.29
C GLU A 78 -1.79 7.08 9.21
N ALA A 79 -1.98 8.03 10.12
CA ALA A 79 -3.13 8.08 11.01
C ALA A 79 -4.46 8.11 10.23
N ASP A 80 -4.46 8.76 9.07
CA ASP A 80 -5.63 8.93 8.20
C ASP A 80 -5.93 7.68 7.37
N VAL A 81 -5.09 6.64 7.41
CA VAL A 81 -5.42 5.33 6.82
C VAL A 81 -6.50 4.69 7.70
N ASP A 82 -7.75 5.08 7.50
CA ASP A 82 -8.90 4.62 8.28
C ASP A 82 -9.85 3.78 7.41
N VAL A 83 -9.76 3.92 6.08
CA VAL A 83 -10.64 3.27 5.11
C VAL A 83 -9.92 2.24 4.23
N LYS A 84 -10.65 1.22 3.78
CA LYS A 84 -10.16 0.05 3.01
C LYS A 84 -9.51 0.37 1.66
N SER A 85 -9.74 1.58 1.14
CA SER A 85 -9.23 2.09 -0.13
C SER A 85 -8.18 3.18 0.06
N GLU A 86 -7.62 3.32 1.26
CA GLU A 86 -6.58 4.31 1.54
C GLU A 86 -5.24 3.64 1.78
N PHE A 87 -4.19 4.36 1.37
CA PHE A 87 -2.84 3.97 1.68
C PHE A 87 -1.98 5.19 1.98
N TYR A 88 -1.04 5.02 2.89
CA TYR A 88 0.01 5.99 3.15
C TYR A 88 1.30 5.49 2.50
N PHE A 89 2.01 6.37 1.80
CA PHE A 89 3.32 6.06 1.26
C PHE A 89 4.26 7.24 1.52
N SER A 90 5.47 6.94 1.99
CA SER A 90 6.49 7.94 2.18
C SER A 90 7.88 7.35 2.02
N ALA A 91 8.76 8.13 1.38
CA ALA A 91 10.19 7.93 1.46
C ALA A 91 10.72 8.29 2.85
N GLY A 92 11.91 7.79 3.20
CA GLY A 92 12.53 7.98 4.51
C GLY A 92 11.87 7.19 5.64
N ARG A 93 11.08 6.16 5.31
CA ARG A 93 10.29 5.38 6.27
C ARG A 93 10.54 3.89 6.08
N LYS A 94 10.46 3.14 7.18
CA LYS A 94 10.50 1.67 7.19
C LYS A 94 9.35 1.14 8.03
N CYS A 95 9.01 -0.13 7.88
CA CYS A 95 7.99 -0.74 8.72
C CYS A 95 8.56 -1.22 10.05
N ASP A 96 7.83 -0.92 11.12
CA ASP A 96 7.93 -1.60 12.41
C ASP A 96 6.57 -2.21 12.72
N GLY A 97 6.47 -3.53 12.55
CA GLY A 97 5.20 -4.24 12.49
C GLY A 97 4.28 -3.70 11.39
N ASN A 98 3.13 -3.16 11.79
CA ASN A 98 2.12 -2.62 10.88
C ASN A 98 2.17 -1.09 10.75
N THR A 99 3.21 -0.43 11.29
CA THR A 99 3.34 1.03 11.30
C THR A 99 4.59 1.51 10.58
N ALA A 100 4.55 2.72 9.99
CA ALA A 100 5.69 3.31 9.30
C ALA A 100 6.48 4.24 10.22
N VAL A 101 7.66 3.77 10.65
CA VAL A 101 8.60 4.52 11.48
C VAL A 101 9.70 5.16 10.63
N THR A 102 10.49 6.05 11.23
CA THR A 102 11.65 6.67 10.57
C THR A 102 12.64 5.61 10.07
N GLY A 103 12.98 5.69 8.79
CA GLY A 103 13.98 4.87 8.12
C GLY A 103 15.17 5.70 7.65
N GLY A 104 16.05 5.09 6.86
CA GLY A 104 17.14 5.76 6.16
C GLY A 104 16.69 6.50 4.90
N PRO A 105 17.60 7.24 4.24
CA PRO A 105 17.26 8.10 3.09
C PRO A 105 16.71 7.34 1.87
N SER A 106 17.10 6.08 1.72
CA SER A 106 16.66 5.18 0.64
C SER A 106 15.54 4.23 1.06
N ASP A 107 15.15 4.24 2.34
CA ASP A 107 14.03 3.42 2.80
C ASP A 107 12.71 4.06 2.38
N TYR A 108 11.75 3.22 2.04
CA TYR A 108 10.38 3.65 1.84
C TYR A 108 9.41 2.60 2.36
N ALA A 109 8.26 3.08 2.81
CA ALA A 109 7.20 2.26 3.37
C ALA A 109 5.86 2.63 2.76
N ILE A 110 5.04 1.61 2.53
CA ILE A 110 3.62 1.72 2.21
C ILE A 110 2.81 1.08 3.33
N VAL A 111 1.82 1.81 3.84
CA VAL A 111 0.84 1.32 4.80
C VAL A 111 -0.51 1.26 4.09
N MET A 112 -1.05 0.05 3.98
CA MET A 112 -2.37 -0.19 3.38
C MET A 112 -3.41 -0.39 4.48
N GLY A 113 -4.60 0.19 4.28
CA GLY A 113 -5.79 -0.14 5.07
C GLY A 113 -6.26 -1.57 4.78
N LEU A 114 -6.52 -2.36 5.82
CA LEU A 114 -7.11 -3.69 5.76
C LEU A 114 -8.44 -3.70 6.50
N GLU A 115 -9.26 -4.73 6.27
CA GLU A 115 -10.54 -4.87 6.99
C GLU A 115 -10.35 -5.29 8.45
N LYS A 116 -9.14 -5.74 8.79
CA LYS A 116 -8.73 -6.17 10.13
C LYS A 116 -7.63 -5.27 10.73
N GLY A 117 -7.42 -4.07 10.19
CA GLY A 117 -6.43 -3.13 10.69
C GLY A 117 -5.60 -2.51 9.57
N LYS A 118 -4.28 -2.47 9.72
CA LYS A 118 -3.35 -1.93 8.72
C LYS A 118 -2.28 -2.97 8.39
N SER A 119 -1.67 -2.86 7.23
CA SER A 119 -0.43 -3.59 6.92
C SER A 119 0.61 -2.65 6.37
N CYS A 120 1.80 -2.68 6.97
CA CYS A 120 2.95 -1.96 6.47
C CYS A 120 3.82 -2.91 5.63
N ARG A 121 4.37 -2.41 4.52
CA ARG A 121 5.43 -3.06 3.74
C ARG A 121 6.52 -2.04 3.43
N SER A 122 7.78 -2.43 3.59
CA SER A 122 8.95 -1.61 3.30
C SER A 122 10.01 -2.37 2.50
N THR A 123 11.01 -1.65 1.99
CA THR A 123 12.18 -2.20 1.30
C THR A 123 13.06 -3.05 2.20
N SER A 124 13.32 -2.55 3.40
CA SER A 124 13.98 -3.23 4.50
C SER A 124 12.87 -3.83 5.37
N GLN A 125 12.66 -5.14 5.26
CA GLN A 125 11.90 -5.93 6.22
C GLN A 125 12.85 -6.66 7.14
#